data_AF-A0A484LSD4-F1
#
_entry.id   AF-A0A484LSD4-F1
#
_cell.length_a   1.000
_cell.length_b   1.000
_cell.length_c   1.000
_cell.angle_alpha   90.00
_cell.angle_beta   90.00
_cell.angle_gamma   90.00
#
_symmetry.space_group_name_H-M   'P 1'
#
loop_
_entity.id
_entity.type
_entity.pdbx_description
1 polymer ?
#
loop_
_entity_poly.entity_id
_entity_poly.type
_entity_poly.pdbx_seq_one_letter_code
_entity_poly.pdbx_strand_id
1 'polypeptide(L)'
;MNYQARMGMLAGGAYGLPQFCMRVFLWGALQGEKLSQFPLPAHKVDSRGVISKEFECNNVDYENHDVNLKDTLFLEDAISDLPKVENTEGFPDYYKLCGSIKDKYTQVGNAVVFLVAKALGYSLAVSFKGLSEAAAMFTLPEGYGAIQELPADQTTPSEFP
;
A
#
# COMPACT_ATOMS: atom_id res chain seq x y z
N MET A 1 -15.31 22.98 -10.60
CA MET A 1 -14.11 22.15 -10.83
C MET A 1 -14.54 20.99 -11.72
N ASN A 2 -13.99 20.84 -12.93
CA ASN A 2 -14.41 19.83 -13.91
C ASN A 2 -13.64 18.52 -13.73
N TYR A 3 -13.75 17.91 -12.55
CA TYR A 3 -13.08 16.66 -12.20
C TYR A 3 -14.10 15.59 -11.90
N GLN A 4 -13.80 14.36 -12.33
CA GLN A 4 -14.44 13.16 -11.82
C GLN A 4 -13.62 12.64 -10.64
N ALA A 5 -14.29 12.09 -9.63
CA ALA A 5 -13.65 11.54 -8.45
C ALA A 5 -14.22 10.18 -8.07
N ARG A 6 -13.40 9.36 -7.42
CA ARG A 6 -13.80 8.06 -6.86
C ARG A 6 -13.16 7.90 -5.49
N MET A 7 -13.94 7.41 -4.53
CA MET A 7 -13.50 7.15 -3.18
C MET A 7 -13.40 5.64 -2.94
N GLY A 8 -12.43 5.21 -2.12
CA GLY A 8 -12.25 3.82 -1.76
C GLY A 8 -11.60 3.69 -0.39
N MET A 9 -12.04 2.73 0.41
CA MET A 9 -11.51 2.40 1.72
C MET A 9 -10.60 1.18 1.60
N LEU A 10 -9.33 1.35 1.94
CA LEU A 10 -8.33 0.29 1.86
C LEU A 10 -7.77 0.03 3.27
N ALA A 11 -7.72 -1.25 3.66
CA ALA A 11 -7.08 -1.69 4.89
C ALA A 11 -5.66 -2.19 4.60
N GLY A 12 -4.64 -1.66 5.29
CA GLY A 12 -3.24 -2.07 5.12
C GLY A 12 -3.02 -3.59 5.22
N GLY A 13 -3.78 -4.25 6.10
CA GLY A 13 -3.81 -5.71 6.23
C GLY A 13 -4.05 -6.45 4.91
N ALA A 14 -4.95 -5.93 4.06
CA ALA A 14 -5.31 -6.57 2.80
C ALA A 14 -4.16 -6.54 1.78
N TYR A 15 -3.17 -5.68 2.01
CA TYR A 15 -2.03 -5.46 1.13
C TYR A 15 -0.72 -6.02 1.72
N GLY A 16 -0.78 -6.89 2.73
CA GLY A 16 0.40 -7.56 3.27
C GLY A 16 1.08 -6.82 4.42
N LEU A 17 0.38 -5.94 5.13
CA LEU A 17 0.87 -5.33 6.37
C LEU A 17 0.32 -6.11 7.58
N PRO A 18 1.13 -6.50 8.58
CA PRO A 18 0.66 -7.11 9.82
C PRO A 18 -0.02 -6.09 10.77
N GLN A 19 -0.75 -5.12 10.22
CA GLN A 19 -1.42 -4.07 10.97
C GLN A 19 -2.73 -3.67 10.28
N PHE A 20 -3.78 -3.51 11.09
CA PHE A 20 -5.06 -3.01 10.61
C PHE A 20 -5.04 -1.47 10.57
N CYS A 21 -4.63 -0.91 9.43
CA CYS A 21 -4.67 0.52 9.16
C CYS A 21 -5.67 0.80 8.03
N MET A 22 -6.89 1.19 8.38
CA MET A 22 -7.93 1.52 7.40
C MET A 22 -7.88 3.01 7.07
N ARG A 23 -7.75 3.34 5.78
CA ARG A 23 -7.74 4.73 5.30
C ARG A 23 -8.65 4.89 4.09
N VAL A 24 -9.20 6.09 3.95
CA VAL A 24 -9.96 6.52 2.77
C VAL A 24 -8.99 7.12 1.76
N PHE A 25 -9.12 6.71 0.51
CA PHE A 25 -8.39 7.23 -0.63
C PHE A 25 -9.35 7.84 -1.64
N LEU A 26 -8.92 8.93 -2.28
CA LEU A 26 -9.68 9.66 -3.28
C LEU A 26 -8.86 9.74 -4.56
N TRP A 27 -9.39 9.17 -5.64
CA TRP A 27 -8.91 9.43 -6.98
C TRP A 27 -9.62 10.65 -7.56
N GLY A 28 -8.88 11.51 -8.23
CA GLY A 28 -9.41 12.62 -9.01
C GLY A 28 -8.76 12.66 -10.38
N ALA A 29 -9.57 12.82 -11.43
CA ALA A 29 -9.10 13.00 -12.80
C ALA A 29 -9.93 14.07 -13.49
N LEU A 30 -9.37 14.74 -14.50
CA LEU A 30 -10.12 15.72 -15.29
C LEU A 30 -11.30 15.03 -15.99
N GLN A 31 -12.41 15.73 -16.18
CA GLN A 31 -13.57 15.20 -16.89
C GLN A 31 -13.18 14.83 -18.34
N GLY A 32 -13.27 13.55 -18.67
CA GLY A 32 -12.84 12.99 -19.98
C GLY A 32 -11.57 12.12 -19.91
N GLU A 33 -10.76 12.27 -18.85
CA GLU A 33 -9.62 11.39 -18.60
C GLU A 33 -10.07 10.04 -18.05
N LYS A 34 -9.18 9.03 -18.04
CA LYS A 34 -9.51 7.73 -17.44
C LYS A 34 -9.25 7.75 -15.95
N LEU A 35 -10.29 7.56 -15.14
CA LEU A 35 -10.15 7.44 -13.69
C LEU A 35 -9.63 6.04 -13.32
N SER A 36 -8.55 6.00 -12.55
CA SER A 36 -7.96 4.76 -12.04
C SER A 36 -8.94 4.03 -11.11
N GLN A 37 -8.93 2.69 -11.16
CA GLN A 37 -9.66 1.87 -10.21
C GLN A 37 -8.78 1.59 -8.98
N PHE A 38 -9.39 1.21 -7.86
CA PHE A 38 -8.60 0.77 -6.72
C PHE A 38 -8.03 -0.63 -6.98
N PRO A 39 -6.78 -0.90 -6.58
CA PRO A 39 -6.21 -2.24 -6.62
C PRO A 39 -7.02 -3.16 -5.70
N LEU A 40 -7.07 -4.46 -6.02
CA LEU A 40 -7.75 -5.41 -5.16
C LEU A 40 -6.85 -5.92 -4.04
N PRO A 41 -7.42 -6.41 -2.93
CA PRO A 41 -6.65 -7.08 -1.88
C PRO A 41 -5.78 -8.23 -2.39
N ALA A 42 -4.72 -8.56 -1.66
CA ALA A 42 -3.93 -9.76 -1.87
C ALA A 42 -3.98 -10.73 -0.68
N HIS A 43 -4.30 -10.23 0.51
CA HIS A 43 -4.31 -10.99 1.76
C HIS A 43 -5.68 -10.93 2.42
N LYS A 44 -6.02 -12.00 3.14
CA LYS A 44 -7.12 -11.99 4.11
C LYS A 44 -6.80 -11.00 5.22
N VAL A 45 -7.84 -10.41 5.79
CA VAL A 45 -7.72 -9.42 6.86
C VAL A 45 -8.61 -9.84 8.00
N ASP A 46 -8.03 -9.92 9.20
CA ASP A 46 -8.82 -9.95 10.42
C ASP A 46 -9.40 -8.55 10.65
N SER A 47 -10.70 -8.41 10.39
CA SER A 47 -11.41 -7.13 10.42
C SER A 47 -11.56 -6.64 11.85
N ARG A 48 -10.67 -5.71 12.24
CA ARG A 48 -10.68 -5.07 13.56
C ARG A 48 -11.37 -3.70 13.50
N GLY A 49 -12.69 -3.71 13.45
CA GLY A 49 -13.50 -2.48 13.49
C GLY A 49 -14.87 -2.63 12.83
N VAL A 50 -15.66 -1.57 12.90
CA VAL A 50 -16.97 -1.48 12.24
C VAL A 50 -16.86 -0.52 11.08
N ILE A 51 -17.14 -0.99 9.86
CA ILE A 51 -17.39 -0.10 8.72
C ILE A 51 -18.86 0.32 8.85
N SER A 52 -19.12 1.62 8.91
CA SER A 52 -20.49 2.12 8.88
C SER A 52 -21.17 1.66 7.60
N LYS A 53 -22.42 1.17 7.69
CA LYS A 53 -23.19 0.64 6.55
C LYS A 53 -23.23 1.57 5.34
N GLU A 54 -23.22 2.89 5.58
CA GLU A 54 -23.21 3.92 4.55
C GLU A 54 -21.96 3.91 3.65
N PHE A 55 -20.86 3.34 4.14
CA PHE A 55 -19.57 3.29 3.45
C PHE A 55 -19.18 1.88 2.99
N GLU A 56 -20.05 0.88 3.18
CA GLU A 56 -19.80 -0.50 2.72
C GLU A 56 -19.49 -0.55 1.22
N CYS A 57 -20.23 0.20 0.40
CA CYS A 57 -20.00 0.28 -1.05
C CYS A 57 -18.69 0.94 -1.48
N ASN A 58 -17.99 1.59 -0.54
CA ASN A 58 -16.67 2.16 -0.79
C ASN A 58 -15.56 1.23 -0.31
N ASN A 59 -15.88 0.10 0.34
CA ASN A 59 -14.87 -0.87 0.72
C ASN A 59 -14.26 -1.49 -0.53
N VAL A 60 -12.93 -1.57 -0.56
CA VAL A 60 -12.22 -2.24 -1.64
C VAL A 60 -11.89 -3.65 -1.19
N ASP A 61 -12.80 -4.57 -1.50
CA ASP A 61 -12.70 -6.00 -1.24
C ASP A 61 -13.05 -6.83 -2.50
N TYR A 62 -13.00 -8.15 -2.35
CA TYR A 62 -13.56 -9.06 -3.34
C TYR A 62 -15.01 -9.35 -2.95
N GLU A 63 -15.95 -8.55 -3.45
CA GLU A 63 -17.37 -8.88 -3.29
C GLU A 63 -17.68 -10.23 -3.97
N ASN A 64 -18.11 -11.22 -3.19
CA ASN A 64 -18.69 -12.49 -3.65
C ASN A 64 -17.82 -13.34 -4.62
N HIS A 65 -16.50 -13.24 -4.55
CA HIS A 65 -15.60 -14.11 -5.32
C HIS A 65 -14.78 -15.03 -4.41
N ASP A 66 -14.79 -16.33 -4.71
CA ASP A 66 -13.91 -17.33 -4.11
C ASP A 66 -12.49 -17.14 -4.66
N VAL A 67 -11.79 -16.12 -4.16
CA VAL A 67 -10.41 -15.82 -4.55
C VAL A 67 -9.47 -16.42 -3.51
N ASN A 68 -8.47 -17.16 -3.98
CA ASN A 68 -7.42 -17.71 -3.13
C ASN A 68 -6.47 -16.60 -2.67
N LEU A 69 -6.87 -15.87 -1.63
CA LEU A 69 -6.06 -14.84 -0.98
C LEU A 69 -5.02 -15.47 -0.07
N LYS A 70 -3.86 -14.82 0.01
CA LYS A 70 -2.84 -15.16 1.01
C LYS A 70 -3.43 -15.01 2.41
N ASP A 71 -2.95 -15.83 3.34
CA ASP A 71 -3.45 -15.78 4.72
C ASP A 71 -3.11 -14.45 5.41
N THR A 72 -3.85 -14.17 6.48
CA THR A 72 -3.64 -12.97 7.30
C THR A 72 -2.24 -13.00 7.89
N LEU A 73 -1.49 -11.91 7.71
CA LEU A 73 -0.17 -11.77 8.31
C LEU A 73 -0.28 -11.29 9.75
N PHE A 74 0.43 -11.96 10.64
CA PHE A 74 0.54 -11.60 12.05
C PHE A 74 1.88 -10.96 12.36
N LEU A 75 2.00 -10.43 13.58
CA LEU A 75 3.24 -9.85 14.05
C LEU A 75 4.38 -10.87 14.05
N GLU A 76 4.07 -12.14 14.36
CA GLU A 76 5.05 -13.23 14.35
C GLU A 76 5.68 -13.42 12.96
N ASP A 77 4.87 -13.40 11.89
CA ASP A 77 5.36 -13.55 10.52
C ASP A 77 6.35 -12.44 10.17
N ALA A 78 6.08 -11.20 10.62
CA ALA A 78 6.88 -10.02 10.32
C ALA A 78 8.16 -9.87 11.15
N ILE A 79 8.32 -10.65 12.22
CA ILE A 79 9.53 -10.64 13.05
C ILE A 79 10.32 -11.95 12.94
N SER A 80 9.73 -12.99 12.34
CA SER A 80 10.30 -14.35 12.27
C SER A 80 11.55 -14.44 11.41
N ASP A 81 11.69 -13.55 10.41
CA ASP A 81 12.79 -13.49 9.46
C ASP A 81 13.89 -12.52 9.88
N LEU A 82 13.71 -11.79 11.00
CA LEU A 82 14.69 -10.82 11.46
C LEU A 82 16.00 -11.52 11.89
N PRO A 83 17.16 -11.01 11.46
CA PRO A 83 18.44 -11.51 11.93
C PRO A 83 18.55 -11.27 13.44
N LYS A 84 19.39 -12.08 14.10
CA LYS A 84 19.68 -11.90 15.51
C LYS A 84 20.14 -10.46 15.77
N VAL A 85 19.47 -9.77 16.69
CA VAL A 85 19.77 -8.38 17.01
C VAL A 85 21.18 -8.29 17.59
N GLU A 86 22.13 -7.83 16.78
CA GLU A 86 23.46 -7.45 17.21
C GLU A 86 23.51 -5.93 17.43
N ASN A 87 24.29 -5.47 18.41
CA ASN A 87 24.39 -4.06 18.82
C ASN A 87 25.17 -3.17 17.83
N THR A 88 25.16 -3.53 16.55
CA THR A 88 25.90 -2.85 15.48
C THR A 88 24.95 -2.05 14.60
N GLU A 89 25.20 -0.75 14.50
CA GLU A 89 24.49 0.24 13.65
C GLU A 89 24.75 0.02 12.15
N GLY A 90 24.60 -1.22 11.66
CA GLY A 90 25.14 -1.67 10.38
C GLY A 90 24.12 -1.90 9.27
N PHE A 91 22.82 -1.66 9.48
CA PHE A 91 21.84 -1.81 8.40
C PHE A 91 21.66 -0.47 7.68
N PRO A 92 21.88 -0.40 6.35
CA PRO A 92 21.63 0.81 5.60
C PRO A 92 20.11 1.06 5.55
N ASP A 93 19.66 2.00 6.38
CA ASP A 93 18.29 2.49 6.33
C ASP A 93 18.08 3.29 5.03
N TYR A 94 17.22 2.81 4.14
CA TYR A 94 16.81 3.54 2.93
C TYR A 94 16.09 4.87 3.24
N TYR A 95 15.55 5.01 4.46
CA TYR A 95 14.79 6.18 4.90
C TYR A 95 15.37 6.75 6.18
N LYS A 96 15.67 8.06 6.18
CA LYS A 96 16.16 8.77 7.36
C LYS A 96 15.02 9.51 8.07
N LEU A 97 14.68 9.08 9.28
CA LEU A 97 13.70 9.78 10.13
C LEU A 97 14.36 10.98 10.83
N CYS A 98 13.73 12.15 10.75
CA CYS A 98 14.29 13.41 11.24
C CYS A 98 13.70 13.84 12.61
N GLY A 99 14.44 14.65 13.38
CA GLY A 99 13.94 15.24 14.63
C GLY A 99 14.08 14.36 15.87
N SER A 100 13.36 14.73 16.93
CA SER A 100 13.36 14.01 18.21
C SER A 100 12.68 12.64 18.08
N ILE A 101 12.89 11.74 19.06
CA ILE A 101 12.24 10.42 19.08
C ILE A 101 10.72 10.54 18.88
N LYS A 102 10.09 11.51 19.53
CA LYS A 102 8.65 11.79 19.38
C LYS A 102 8.28 12.17 17.94
N ASP A 103 9.11 12.97 17.27
CA ASP A 103 8.88 13.38 15.89
C ASP A 103 9.02 12.21 14.93
N LYS A 104 9.95 11.28 15.20
CA LYS A 104 10.14 10.05 14.43
C LYS A 104 8.91 9.14 14.51
N TYR A 105 8.37 8.91 15.70
CA TYR A 105 7.12 8.16 15.88
C TYR A 105 5.93 8.85 15.19
N THR A 106 5.89 10.19 15.23
CA THR A 106 4.84 10.98 14.56
C THR A 106 4.92 10.84 13.04
N GLN A 107 6.12 10.88 12.46
CA GLN A 107 6.33 10.65 11.03
C GLN A 107 5.82 9.27 10.61
N VAL A 108 6.20 8.22 11.35
CA VAL A 108 5.78 6.85 11.05
C VAL A 108 4.26 6.69 11.20
N GLY A 109 3.66 7.21 12.27
CA GLY A 109 2.22 7.08 12.53
C GLY A 109 1.33 7.79 11.50
N ASN A 110 1.79 8.94 10.99
CA ASN A 110 1.02 9.72 10.01
C ASN A 110 1.23 9.25 8.57
N ALA A 111 2.36 8.60 8.29
CA ALA A 111 2.68 8.07 6.96
C ALA A 111 1.61 7.10 6.43
N VAL A 112 1.53 7.00 5.11
CA VAL A 112 0.71 6.00 4.43
C VAL A 112 1.49 4.69 4.40
N VAL A 113 0.78 3.57 4.55
CA VAL A 113 1.36 2.23 4.42
C VAL A 113 2.03 2.09 3.05
N PHE A 114 3.33 1.78 3.05
CA PHE A 114 4.14 1.69 1.83
C PHE A 114 3.54 0.74 0.79
N LEU A 115 3.08 -0.44 1.21
CA LEU A 115 2.47 -1.43 0.32
C LEU A 115 1.22 -0.86 -0.35
N VAL A 116 0.30 -0.26 0.42
CA VAL A 116 -0.90 0.38 -0.14
C VAL A 116 -0.53 1.47 -1.15
N ALA A 117 0.47 2.31 -0.84
CA ALA A 117 0.96 3.33 -1.76
C ALA A 117 1.53 2.71 -3.06
N LYS A 118 2.28 1.60 -2.96
CA LYS A 118 2.82 0.85 -4.11
C LYS A 118 1.70 0.30 -4.99
N ALA A 119 0.66 -0.30 -4.40
CA ALA A 119 -0.50 -0.80 -5.13
C ALA A 119 -1.28 0.32 -5.85
N LEU A 120 -1.52 1.44 -5.16
CA LEU A 120 -2.20 2.61 -5.74
C LEU A 120 -1.38 3.21 -6.88
N GLY A 121 -0.06 3.35 -6.70
CA GLY A 121 0.84 3.85 -7.73
C GLY A 121 0.89 2.95 -8.96
N TYR A 122 0.87 1.63 -8.77
CA TYR A 122 0.75 0.67 -9.87
C TYR A 122 -0.55 0.85 -10.65
N SER A 123 -1.69 0.94 -9.96
CA SER A 123 -3.00 1.15 -10.60
C SER A 123 -3.05 2.45 -11.41
N LEU A 124 -2.48 3.53 -10.86
CA LEU A 124 -2.38 4.81 -11.54
C LEU A 124 -1.52 4.72 -12.80
N ALA A 125 -0.34 4.08 -12.70
CA ALA A 125 0.58 3.92 -13.82
C ALA A 125 -0.02 3.09 -14.96
N VAL A 126 -0.75 2.00 -14.66
CA VAL A 126 -1.44 1.20 -15.67
C VAL A 126 -2.55 2.00 -16.35
N SER A 127 -3.32 2.78 -15.57
CA SER A 127 -4.39 3.64 -16.10
C SER A 127 -3.83 4.68 -17.06
N PHE A 128 -2.70 5.29 -16.71
CA PHE A 128 -2.03 6.31 -17.53
C PHE A 128 -1.43 5.73 -18.82
N LYS A 129 -0.92 4.49 -18.79
CA LYS A 129 -0.38 3.80 -19.97
C LYS A 129 -1.46 3.30 -20.95
N GLY A 130 -2.75 3.46 -20.64
CA GLY A 130 -3.84 3.02 -21.51
C GLY A 130 -4.01 1.51 -21.64
N LEU A 131 -3.25 0.70 -20.88
CA LEU A 131 -3.28 -0.78 -20.87
C LEU A 131 -4.54 -1.37 -20.22
N SER A 132 -5.55 -0.55 -19.98
CA SER A 132 -6.74 -0.95 -19.24
C SER A 132 -7.80 -1.47 -20.21
N GLU A 133 -7.76 -2.77 -20.44
CA GLU A 133 -8.95 -3.55 -20.78
C GLU A 133 -9.72 -3.89 -19.50
N ALA A 134 -11.05 -3.84 -19.60
CA ALA A 134 -12.00 -3.90 -18.48
C ALA A 134 -12.08 -5.26 -17.75
N ALA A 135 -11.26 -6.25 -18.10
CA ALA A 135 -11.44 -7.64 -17.66
C ALA A 135 -10.53 -8.09 -16.52
N ALA A 136 -9.50 -7.34 -16.15
CA ALA A 136 -8.66 -7.65 -14.99
C ALA A 136 -8.94 -6.63 -13.88
N MET A 137 -9.94 -6.93 -13.07
CA MET A 137 -9.93 -6.63 -11.64
C MET A 137 -8.48 -6.61 -11.14
N PHE A 138 -7.94 -5.42 -10.78
CA PHE A 138 -6.49 -5.16 -10.71
C PHE A 138 -5.78 -6.03 -9.66
N THR A 139 -5.36 -7.21 -10.07
CA THR A 139 -4.52 -8.13 -9.29
C THR A 139 -3.11 -7.58 -9.19
N LEU A 140 -2.54 -7.66 -7.99
CA LEU A 140 -1.18 -7.21 -7.74
C LEU A 140 -0.18 -8.15 -8.42
N PRO A 141 0.96 -7.62 -8.92
CA PRO A 141 1.94 -8.43 -9.64
C PRO A 141 2.53 -9.55 -8.76
N GLU A 142 3.01 -10.63 -9.39
CA GLU A 142 3.71 -11.69 -8.70
C GLU A 142 4.91 -11.13 -7.91
N GLY A 143 5.07 -11.56 -6.65
CA GLY A 143 6.09 -11.03 -5.74
C GLY A 143 5.72 -9.69 -5.07
N TYR A 144 4.49 -9.20 -5.21
CA TYR A 144 4.03 -8.03 -4.45
C TYR A 144 4.17 -8.26 -2.93
N GLY A 145 4.85 -7.33 -2.25
CA GLY A 145 5.23 -7.42 -0.83
C GLY A 145 6.66 -7.90 -0.59
N ALA A 146 7.33 -8.49 -1.58
CA ALA A 146 8.75 -8.86 -1.43
C ALA A 146 9.63 -7.61 -1.36
N ILE A 147 10.57 -7.60 -0.41
CA ILE A 147 11.68 -6.66 -0.38
C ILE A 147 12.61 -7.05 -1.53
N GLN A 148 12.58 -6.28 -2.62
CA GLN A 148 13.61 -6.39 -3.65
C GLN A 148 14.80 -5.57 -3.17
N GLU A 149 15.92 -6.23 -2.88
CA GLU A 149 17.19 -5.53 -2.69
C GLU A 149 17.51 -4.77 -3.97
N LEU A 150 17.49 -3.44 -3.90
CA LEU A 150 17.99 -2.62 -5.00
C LEU A 150 19.52 -2.73 -5.01
N PRO A 151 20.16 -2.93 -6.18
CA PRO A 151 21.61 -3.01 -6.27
C PRO A 151 22.22 -1.73 -5.71
N ALA A 152 23.24 -1.88 -4.87
CA ALA A 152 23.84 -0.85 -4.01
C ALA A 152 24.52 0.33 -4.75
N ASP A 153 24.39 0.45 -6.07
CA ASP A 153 25.24 1.30 -6.93
C ASP A 153 24.56 2.57 -7.46
N GLN A 154 23.50 3.09 -6.82
CA GLN A 154 22.83 4.32 -7.26
C GLN A 154 22.52 5.35 -6.17
N THR A 155 23.25 5.34 -5.05
CA THR A 155 23.25 6.46 -4.09
C THR A 155 24.47 7.34 -4.27
N THR A 156 24.59 7.99 -5.42
CA THR A 156 25.23 9.31 -5.45
C THR A 156 24.15 10.33 -5.09
N PRO A 157 24.33 11.17 -4.06
CA PRO A 157 23.34 12.19 -3.74
C PRO A 157 23.32 13.20 -4.88
N SER A 158 22.31 13.11 -5.74
CA SER A 158 21.94 14.23 -6.60
C SER A 158 21.42 15.33 -5.67
N GLU A 159 22.28 16.32 -5.40
CA GLU A 159 21.83 17.64 -4.93
C GLU A 159 20.77 18.12 -5.91
N PHE A 160 19.52 18.16 -5.46
CA PHE A 160 18.48 18.90 -6.16
C PHE A 160 18.56 20.38 -5.72
N PRO A 161 18.42 21.31 -6.68
CA PRO A 161 18.65 22.75 -6.49
C PRO A 161 17.66 23.44 -5.57
#